data_AF-A0A2T0X4A8-F1
#
_entry.id   AF-A0A2T0X4A8-F1
#
_cell.length_a   1.000
_cell.length_b   1.000
_cell.length_c   1.000
_cell.angle_alpha   90.00
_cell.angle_beta   90.00
_cell.angle_gamma   90.00
#
_symmetry.space_group_name_H-M   'P 1'
#
loop_
_entity.id
_entity.type
_entity.pdbx_description
1 polymer ?
#
loop_
_entity_poly.entity_id
_entity_poly.type
_entity_poly.pdbx_seq_one_letter_code
_entity_poly.pdbx_strand_id
1 'polypeptide(L)'
;MNPAEQAVCADPLLWEKDAALQRLYGRLPQDAALRRTQGDWLRGSRDACGWDVLCIDWAYDDRIAAMRAALSAPPPAAAPRRPWCDAAGLNAAEGAICADDTLSNLDAVMAAAYGAARAATTDAEQNAWLRERDACGADRPCIGGAYVRRLTALGARLRAAGR
;
A
#
# COMPACT_ATOMS: atom_id res chain seq x y z
N MET A 1 -1.75 14.49 30.90
CA MET A 1 -1.87 13.11 31.40
C MET A 1 -3.34 12.78 31.59
N ASN A 2 -3.90 12.03 30.66
CA ASN A 2 -5.26 11.49 30.79
C ASN A 2 -5.29 10.32 31.81
N PRO A 3 -6.47 9.77 32.17
CA PRO A 3 -6.57 8.64 33.10
C PRO A 3 -5.72 7.42 32.73
N ALA A 4 -5.71 7.01 31.46
CA ALA A 4 -4.93 5.85 31.01
C ALA A 4 -3.42 6.11 31.12
N GLU A 5 -2.98 7.32 30.77
CA GLU A 5 -1.57 7.72 30.94
C GLU A 5 -1.16 7.72 32.42
N GLN A 6 -2.06 8.12 33.32
CA GLN A 6 -1.81 8.03 34.77
C GLN A 6 -1.72 6.58 35.24
N ALA A 7 -2.60 5.69 34.78
CA ALA A 7 -2.53 4.25 35.07
C ALA A 7 -1.21 3.64 34.56
N VAL A 8 -0.79 3.99 33.34
CA VAL A 8 0.49 3.54 32.76
C VAL A 8 1.69 4.01 33.59
N CYS A 9 1.68 5.25 34.07
CA CYS A 9 2.76 5.76 34.94
C CYS A 9 2.77 5.13 36.33
N ALA A 10 1.61 4.70 36.83
CA ALA A 10 1.46 4.13 38.18
C ALA A 10 1.74 2.63 38.24
N ASP A 11 1.64 1.92 37.11
CA ASP A 11 1.83 0.47 37.03
C ASP A 11 3.15 0.12 36.31
N PRO A 12 4.12 -0.55 36.98
CA PRO A 12 5.40 -0.91 36.37
C PRO A 12 5.30 -1.81 35.13
N LEU A 13 4.33 -2.73 35.07
CA LEU A 13 4.15 -3.62 33.93
C LEU A 13 3.62 -2.86 32.71
N LEU A 14 2.67 -1.95 32.93
CA LEU A 14 2.17 -1.08 31.87
C LEU A 14 3.25 -0.11 31.37
N TRP A 15 4.09 0.41 32.26
CA TRP A 15 5.26 1.22 31.88
C TRP A 15 6.22 0.46 30.98
N GLU A 16 6.54 -0.80 31.31
CA GLU A 16 7.41 -1.64 30.48
C GLU A 16 6.80 -1.90 29.09
N LYS A 17 5.49 -2.11 29.03
CA LYS A 17 4.75 -2.27 27.77
C LYS A 17 4.75 -0.99 26.94
N ASP A 18 4.56 0.19 27.54
CA ASP A 18 4.68 1.47 26.83
C ASP A 18 6.08 1.64 26.25
N ALA A 19 7.13 1.43 27.06
CA ALA A 19 8.51 1.49 26.59
C ALA A 19 8.80 0.48 25.46
N ALA A 20 8.25 -0.74 25.54
CA ALA A 20 8.38 -1.75 24.50
C ALA A 20 7.69 -1.33 23.20
N LEU A 21 6.48 -0.79 23.28
CA LEU A 21 5.74 -0.28 22.13
C LEU A 21 6.50 0.87 21.45
N GLN A 22 7.02 1.83 22.23
CA GLN A 22 7.79 2.96 21.67
C GLN A 22 9.05 2.50 20.92
N ARG A 23 9.77 1.49 21.46
CA ARG A 23 10.93 0.89 20.76
C ARG A 23 10.55 0.23 19.44
N LEU A 24 9.43 -0.50 19.39
CA LEU A 24 8.96 -1.15 18.17
C LEU A 24 8.47 -0.11 17.16
N TYR A 25 7.68 0.86 17.62
CA TYR A 25 7.17 1.94 16.80
C TYR A 25 8.30 2.70 16.12
N GLY A 26 9.35 3.09 16.85
CA GLY A 26 10.50 3.81 16.30
C GLY A 26 11.33 3.05 15.26
N ARG A 27 11.18 1.72 15.17
CA ARG A 27 11.86 0.90 14.15
C ARG A 27 11.12 0.81 12.83
N LEU A 28 9.81 1.10 12.84
CA LEU A 28 8.99 1.02 11.64
C LEU A 28 9.12 2.29 10.79
N PRO A 29 8.83 2.21 9.46
CA PRO A 29 8.79 3.37 8.59
C PRO A 29 7.78 4.39 9.12
N GLN A 30 8.27 5.55 9.56
CA GLN A 30 7.47 6.61 10.19
C GLN A 30 6.62 7.38 9.17
N ASP A 31 5.91 6.69 8.28
CA ASP A 31 5.05 7.31 7.28
C ASP A 31 3.73 7.83 7.89
N ALA A 32 2.99 8.60 7.09
CA ALA A 32 1.74 9.23 7.53
C ALA A 32 0.65 8.20 7.89
N ALA A 33 0.67 7.02 7.26
CA ALA A 33 -0.30 5.98 7.53
C ALA A 33 -0.05 5.35 8.91
N LEU A 34 1.20 4.97 9.19
CA LEU A 34 1.60 4.43 10.48
C LEU A 34 1.30 5.43 11.62
N ARG A 35 1.68 6.71 11.47
CA ARG A 35 1.38 7.76 12.46
C ARG A 35 -0.12 7.90 12.73
N ARG A 36 -0.95 7.88 11.67
CA ARG A 36 -2.41 7.93 11.81
C ARG A 36 -2.92 6.73 12.61
N THR A 37 -2.57 5.51 12.22
CA THR A 37 -3.02 4.30 12.93
C THR A 37 -2.57 4.27 14.38
N GLN A 38 -1.37 4.78 14.68
CA GLN A 38 -0.86 4.88 16.05
C GLN A 38 -1.66 5.90 16.86
N GLY A 39 -1.93 7.08 16.31
CA GLY A 39 -2.76 8.08 16.96
C GLY A 39 -4.19 7.60 17.21
N ASP A 40 -4.76 6.85 16.27
CA ASP A 40 -6.09 6.27 16.41
C ASP A 40 -6.13 5.19 17.50
N TRP A 41 -5.11 4.33 17.58
CA TRP A 41 -4.98 3.35 18.66
C TRP A 41 -4.83 4.02 20.04
N LEU A 42 -4.00 5.07 20.14
CA LEU A 42 -3.81 5.81 21.40
C LEU A 42 -5.16 6.30 21.93
N ARG A 43 -5.98 6.93 21.08
CA ARG A 43 -7.28 7.48 21.48
C ARG A 43 -8.37 6.42 21.66
N GLY A 44 -8.51 5.53 20.67
CA GLY A 44 -9.65 4.62 20.55
C GLY A 44 -9.48 3.29 21.27
N SER A 45 -8.26 2.95 21.69
CA SER A 45 -7.97 1.71 22.40
C SER A 45 -7.39 1.99 23.78
N ARG A 46 -6.22 2.65 23.86
CA ARG A 46 -5.56 2.89 25.16
C ARG A 46 -6.33 3.89 26.02
N ASP A 47 -6.55 5.10 25.52
CA ASP A 47 -7.15 6.18 26.29
C ASP A 47 -8.63 5.91 26.62
N ALA A 48 -9.32 5.17 25.75
CA ALA A 48 -10.70 4.74 25.95
C ALA A 48 -10.88 3.81 27.17
N CYS A 49 -9.83 3.11 27.61
CA CYS A 49 -9.87 2.26 28.80
C CYS A 49 -9.95 3.05 30.12
N GLY A 50 -9.64 4.35 30.14
CA GLY A 50 -9.65 5.13 31.37
C GLY A 50 -8.63 4.60 32.39
N TRP A 51 -9.08 4.19 33.58
CA TRP A 51 -8.24 3.62 34.65
C TRP A 51 -8.20 2.09 34.68
N ASP A 52 -8.88 1.41 33.75
CA ASP A 52 -8.94 -0.06 33.74
C ASP A 52 -7.60 -0.64 33.30
N VAL A 53 -6.80 -1.09 34.29
CA VAL A 53 -5.46 -1.65 34.07
C VAL A 53 -5.49 -2.89 33.17
N LEU A 54 -6.50 -3.76 33.29
CA LEU A 54 -6.58 -4.97 32.46
C LEU A 54 -6.95 -4.62 31.00
N CYS A 55 -7.84 -3.65 30.81
CA CYS A 55 -8.15 -3.12 29.48
C CYS A 55 -6.91 -2.52 28.81
N ILE A 56 -6.15 -1.71 29.54
CA ILE A 56 -4.92 -1.09 29.04
C ILE A 56 -3.87 -2.18 28.72
N ASP A 57 -3.72 -3.16 29.60
CA ASP A 57 -2.78 -4.27 29.45
C ASP A 57 -3.00 -5.04 28.13
N TRP A 58 -4.26 -5.39 27.84
CA TRP A 58 -4.66 -6.03 26.59
C TRP A 58 -4.49 -5.13 25.38
N ALA A 59 -4.85 -3.84 25.48
CA ALA A 59 -4.65 -2.89 24.39
C ALA A 59 -3.17 -2.78 23.98
N TYR A 60 -2.26 -2.81 24.96
CA TYR A 60 -0.82 -2.82 24.70
C TYR A 60 -0.35 -4.14 24.08
N ASP A 61 -0.80 -5.29 24.59
CA ASP A 61 -0.41 -6.59 24.02
C ASP A 61 -0.79 -6.71 22.55
N ASP A 62 -2.03 -6.35 22.21
CA ASP A 62 -2.51 -6.36 20.82
C ASP A 62 -1.67 -5.44 19.93
N ARG A 63 -1.37 -4.22 20.41
CA ARG A 63 -0.60 -3.27 19.61
C ARG A 63 0.85 -3.68 19.45
N ILE A 64 1.47 -4.19 20.51
CA ILE A 64 2.84 -4.72 20.49
C ILE A 64 2.93 -5.92 19.54
N ALA A 65 1.96 -6.83 19.58
CA ALA A 65 1.88 -7.96 18.66
C ALA A 65 1.76 -7.49 17.21
N ALA A 66 0.88 -6.51 16.93
CA ALA A 66 0.73 -5.93 15.59
C ALA A 66 2.04 -5.28 15.09
N MET A 67 2.76 -4.54 15.94
CA MET A 67 4.04 -3.93 15.57
C MET A 67 5.14 -4.96 15.33
N ARG A 68 5.20 -6.02 16.14
CA ARG A 68 6.12 -7.14 15.91
C ARG A 68 5.81 -7.85 14.60
N ALA A 69 4.53 -8.08 14.31
CA ALA A 69 4.11 -8.67 13.04
C ALA A 69 4.51 -7.79 11.85
N ALA A 70 4.35 -6.47 11.95
CA ALA A 70 4.78 -5.54 10.90
C ALA A 70 6.30 -5.55 10.68
N LEU A 71 7.11 -5.70 11.74
CA LEU A 71 8.57 -5.80 11.63
C LEU A 71 9.04 -7.15 11.09
N SER A 72 8.28 -8.22 11.32
CA SER A 72 8.58 -9.57 10.84
C SER A 72 7.92 -9.90 9.50
N ALA A 73 7.05 -9.01 9.00
CA ALA A 73 6.38 -9.21 7.73
C ALA A 73 7.44 -9.26 6.62
N PRO A 74 7.50 -10.35 5.83
CA PRO A 74 8.31 -10.33 4.63
C PRO A 74 7.81 -9.16 3.75
N PRO A 75 8.70 -8.54 2.95
CA PRO A 75 8.23 -7.62 1.92
C PRO A 75 7.13 -8.30 1.12
N PRO A 76 6.10 -7.56 0.68
CA PRO A 76 5.06 -8.15 -0.17
C PRO A 76 5.75 -8.93 -1.28
N ALA A 77 5.35 -10.19 -1.48
CA ALA A 77 5.93 -11.02 -2.51
C ALA A 77 5.90 -10.24 -3.83
N ALA A 78 7.05 -10.19 -4.51
CA ALA A 78 7.16 -9.50 -5.80
C ALA A 78 6.03 -9.98 -6.71
N ALA A 79 5.39 -9.04 -7.40
CA ALA A 79 4.34 -9.40 -8.33
C ALA A 79 4.94 -10.34 -9.38
N PRO A 80 4.22 -11.38 -9.83
CA PRO A 80 4.73 -12.20 -10.92
C PRO A 80 5.08 -11.29 -12.09
N ARG A 81 6.31 -11.41 -12.61
CA ARG A 81 6.77 -10.62 -13.74
C ARG A 81 5.80 -10.85 -14.91
N ARG A 82 5.62 -9.82 -15.74
CA ARG A 82 4.78 -9.95 -16.92
C ARG A 82 5.36 -11.01 -17.87
N PRO A 83 4.51 -11.83 -18.55
CA PRO A 83 5.00 -12.87 -19.46
C PRO A 83 5.92 -12.37 -20.57
N TRP A 84 5.84 -11.09 -20.92
CA TRP A 84 6.68 -10.45 -21.94
C TRP A 84 8.01 -9.91 -21.39
N CYS A 85 8.27 -9.99 -20.09
CA CYS A 85 9.49 -9.45 -19.47
C CYS A 85 10.78 -10.18 -19.87
N ASP A 86 10.70 -11.36 -20.47
CA ASP A 86 11.86 -12.11 -20.97
C ASP A 86 12.17 -11.80 -22.45
N ALA A 87 11.44 -10.87 -23.08
CA ALA A 87 11.69 -10.47 -24.45
C ALA A 87 13.04 -9.75 -24.58
N ALA A 88 13.83 -10.09 -25.60
CA ALA A 88 15.18 -9.55 -25.79
C ALA A 88 15.26 -8.06 -26.19
N GLY A 89 14.12 -7.43 -26.51
CA GLY A 89 14.05 -6.09 -27.10
C GLY A 89 13.25 -5.08 -26.28
N LEU A 90 13.23 -5.21 -24.96
CA LEU A 90 12.48 -4.28 -24.09
C LEU A 90 12.98 -2.84 -24.27
N ASN A 91 12.06 -1.90 -24.42
CA ASN A 91 12.38 -0.49 -24.31
C ASN A 91 12.61 -0.06 -22.84
N ALA A 92 13.00 1.20 -22.62
CA ALA A 92 13.31 1.70 -21.28
C ALA A 92 12.11 1.66 -20.31
N ALA A 93 10.90 1.93 -20.80
CA ALA A 93 9.68 1.87 -19.99
C ALA A 93 9.33 0.43 -19.64
N GLU A 94 9.44 -0.47 -20.60
CA GLU A 94 9.22 -1.91 -20.44
C GLU A 94 10.20 -2.53 -19.44
N GLY A 95 11.48 -2.16 -19.52
CA GLY A 95 12.48 -2.54 -18.53
C GLY A 95 12.14 -2.04 -17.12
N ALA A 96 11.67 -0.80 -17.00
CA ALA A 96 11.22 -0.23 -15.72
C ALA A 96 9.99 -0.93 -15.16
N ILE A 97 9.01 -1.28 -16.01
CA ILE A 97 7.81 -2.05 -15.63
C ILE A 97 8.19 -3.45 -15.13
N CYS A 98 9.09 -4.12 -15.83
CA CYS A 98 9.54 -5.46 -15.46
C CYS A 98 10.40 -5.49 -14.19
N ALA A 99 10.98 -4.36 -13.79
CA ALA A 99 11.83 -4.23 -12.60
C ALA A 99 11.11 -3.60 -11.40
N ASP A 100 9.83 -3.26 -11.52
CA ASP A 100 9.04 -2.62 -10.47
C ASP A 100 7.70 -3.34 -10.28
N ASP A 101 7.47 -3.90 -9.10
CA ASP A 101 6.27 -4.69 -8.80
C ASP A 101 4.98 -3.88 -8.92
N THR A 102 5.02 -2.59 -8.56
CA THR A 102 3.86 -1.71 -8.65
C THR A 102 3.48 -1.48 -10.10
N LEU A 103 4.47 -1.20 -10.95
CA LEU A 103 4.26 -1.02 -12.39
C LEU A 103 3.84 -2.33 -13.08
N SER A 104 4.42 -3.46 -12.71
CA SER A 104 4.01 -4.79 -13.21
C SER A 104 2.54 -5.09 -12.90
N ASN A 105 2.10 -4.80 -11.66
CA ASN A 105 0.70 -4.93 -11.25
C ASN A 105 -0.22 -3.97 -12.03
N LEU A 106 0.18 -2.71 -12.22
CA LEU A 106 -0.60 -1.76 -13.02
C LEU A 106 -0.76 -2.23 -14.47
N ASP A 107 0.29 -2.80 -15.06
CA ASP A 107 0.19 -3.43 -16.39
C ASP A 107 -0.82 -4.58 -16.37
N ALA A 108 -0.91 -5.35 -15.28
CA ALA A 108 -1.79 -6.53 -15.19
C ALA A 108 -3.25 -6.12 -15.14
N VAL A 109 -3.54 -5.14 -14.30
CA VAL A 109 -4.87 -4.53 -14.22
C VAL A 109 -5.24 -3.89 -15.57
N MET A 110 -4.31 -3.20 -16.23
CA MET A 110 -4.57 -2.57 -17.53
C MET A 110 -4.87 -3.59 -18.61
N ALA A 111 -4.10 -4.68 -18.70
CA ALA A 111 -4.33 -5.74 -19.67
C ALA A 111 -5.71 -6.40 -19.48
N ALA A 112 -6.12 -6.64 -18.23
CA ALA A 112 -7.45 -7.18 -17.91
C ALA A 112 -8.58 -6.20 -18.28
N ALA A 113 -8.45 -4.93 -17.90
CA ALA A 113 -9.44 -3.91 -18.23
C ALA A 113 -9.57 -3.69 -19.75
N TYR A 114 -8.45 -3.71 -20.47
CA TYR A 114 -8.43 -3.62 -21.92
C TYR A 114 -9.10 -4.84 -22.57
N GLY A 115 -8.82 -6.05 -22.09
CA GLY A 115 -9.49 -7.28 -22.56
C GLY A 115 -11.01 -7.22 -22.41
N ALA A 116 -11.50 -6.75 -21.26
CA ALA A 116 -12.92 -6.56 -21.02
C ALA A 116 -13.54 -5.45 -21.90
N ALA A 117 -12.78 -4.39 -22.18
CA ALA A 117 -13.23 -3.27 -23.00
C ALA A 117 -12.98 -3.47 -24.50
N ARG A 118 -12.41 -4.62 -24.92
CA ARG A 118 -11.80 -4.79 -26.25
C ARG A 118 -12.78 -4.51 -27.40
N ALA A 119 -14.06 -4.87 -27.24
CA ALA A 119 -15.10 -4.60 -28.23
C ALA A 119 -15.40 -3.10 -28.43
N ALA A 120 -15.01 -2.24 -27.48
CA ALA A 120 -15.26 -0.80 -27.45
C ALA A 120 -13.97 0.04 -27.58
N THR A 121 -12.87 -0.57 -28.03
CA THR A 121 -11.57 0.09 -28.26
C THR A 121 -11.00 -0.34 -29.60
N THR A 122 -10.27 0.56 -30.23
CA THR A 122 -9.57 0.30 -31.49
C THR A 122 -8.09 -0.04 -31.25
N ASP A 123 -7.48 -0.78 -32.18
CA ASP A 123 -6.03 -1.02 -32.14
C ASP A 123 -5.23 0.29 -32.24
N ALA A 124 -5.78 1.32 -32.90
CA ALA A 124 -5.19 2.65 -32.99
C ALA A 124 -5.11 3.35 -31.62
N GLU A 125 -6.17 3.27 -30.81
CA GLU A 125 -6.18 3.79 -29.44
C GLU A 125 -5.20 3.05 -28.54
N GLN A 126 -5.06 1.73 -28.72
CA GLN A 126 -4.12 0.94 -27.95
C GLN A 126 -2.67 1.27 -28.31
N ASN A 127 -2.36 1.43 -29.59
CA ASN A 127 -1.04 1.83 -30.07
C ASN A 127 -0.67 3.26 -29.65
N ALA A 128 -1.65 4.18 -29.62
CA ALA A 128 -1.45 5.52 -29.10
C ALA A 128 -1.09 5.50 -27.62
N TRP A 129 -1.77 4.68 -26.82
CA TRP A 129 -1.47 4.54 -25.40
C TRP A 129 -0.08 3.94 -25.15
N LEU A 130 0.33 2.91 -25.89
CA LEU A 130 1.68 2.34 -25.76
C LEU A 130 2.76 3.40 -26.00
N ARG A 131 2.59 4.26 -27.02
CA ARG A 131 3.51 5.38 -27.28
C ARG A 131 3.53 6.41 -26.15
N GLU A 132 2.38 6.73 -25.54
CA GLU A 132 2.30 7.64 -24.39
C GLU A 132 3.11 7.08 -23.21
N ARG A 133 2.91 5.79 -22.90
CA ARG A 133 3.66 5.09 -21.84
C ARG A 133 5.16 5.10 -22.13
N ASP A 134 5.54 4.73 -23.35
CA ASP A 134 6.95 4.58 -23.73
C ASP A 134 7.70 5.92 -23.78
N ALA A 135 6.99 7.03 -24.02
CA ALA A 135 7.56 8.38 -23.95
C ALA A 135 8.09 8.76 -22.56
N CYS A 136 7.66 8.06 -21.50
CA CYS A 136 8.19 8.25 -20.14
C CYS A 136 9.63 7.71 -19.96
N GLY A 137 10.16 6.92 -20.90
CA GLY A 137 11.44 6.23 -20.69
C GLY A 137 11.38 5.37 -19.41
N ALA A 138 12.39 5.45 -18.54
CA ALA A 138 12.42 4.69 -17.27
C ALA A 138 11.82 5.44 -16.06
N ASP A 139 11.16 6.59 -16.26
CA ASP A 139 10.57 7.39 -15.16
C ASP A 139 9.34 6.68 -14.56
N ARG A 140 9.51 6.07 -13.38
CA ARG A 140 8.48 5.28 -12.70
C ARG A 140 7.23 6.12 -12.34
N PRO A 141 7.33 7.30 -11.70
CA PRO A 141 6.17 8.18 -11.52
C PRO A 141 5.43 8.51 -12.82
N CYS A 142 6.14 8.82 -13.91
CA CYS A 142 5.52 9.11 -15.21
C CYS A 142 4.75 7.89 -15.75
N ILE A 143 5.38 6.71 -15.77
CA ILE A 143 4.76 5.46 -16.22
C ILE A 143 3.53 5.14 -15.37
N GLY A 144 3.65 5.23 -14.04
CA GLY A 144 2.53 5.03 -13.12
C GLY A 144 1.36 5.97 -13.41
N GLY A 145 1.64 7.25 -13.66
CA GLY A 145 0.64 8.24 -14.07
C GLY A 145 -0.05 7.88 -15.39
N ALA A 146 0.69 7.39 -16.38
CA ALA A 146 0.13 6.94 -17.66
C ALA A 146 -0.82 5.73 -17.50
N TYR A 147 -0.47 4.77 -16.64
CA TYR A 147 -1.35 3.64 -16.31
C TYR A 147 -2.65 4.10 -15.66
N VAL A 148 -2.58 4.97 -14.65
CA VAL A 148 -3.77 5.46 -13.93
C VAL A 148 -4.73 6.15 -14.91
N ARG A 149 -4.24 7.06 -15.76
CA ARG A 149 -5.07 7.74 -16.78
C ARG A 149 -5.77 6.75 -17.69
N ARG A 150 -5.05 5.75 -18.20
CA ARG A 150 -5.61 4.74 -19.11
C ARG A 150 -6.65 3.87 -18.42
N LEU A 151 -6.38 3.42 -17.20
CA LEU A 151 -7.31 2.63 -16.41
C LEU A 151 -8.61 3.40 -16.12
N THR A 152 -8.53 4.69 -15.80
CA THR A 152 -9.72 5.54 -15.67
C THR A 152 -10.52 5.60 -16.97
N ALA A 153 -9.85 5.80 -18.10
CA ALA A 153 -10.50 5.87 -19.42
C ALA A 153 -11.17 4.54 -19.84
N LEU A 154 -10.53 3.40 -19.56
CA LEU A 154 -11.10 2.07 -19.82
C LEU A 154 -12.27 1.77 -18.88
N GLY A 155 -12.12 2.10 -17.58
CA GLY A 155 -13.20 1.95 -16.60
C GLY A 155 -14.43 2.79 -16.93
N ALA A 156 -14.27 3.98 -17.50
CA ALA A 156 -15.40 4.79 -17.96
C ALA A 156 -16.15 4.12 -19.12
N ARG A 157 -15.43 3.52 -20.08
CA ARG A 157 -16.01 2.79 -21.22
C ARG A 157 -16.76 1.55 -20.77
N LEU A 158 -16.18 0.75 -19.87
CA LEU A 158 -16.82 -0.46 -19.33
C LEU A 158 -18.15 -0.15 -18.65
N ARG A 159 -18.22 0.95 -17.88
CA ARG A 159 -19.47 1.41 -17.26
C ARG A 159 -20.50 1.90 -18.27
N ALA A 160 -20.07 2.47 -19.39
CA ALA A 160 -20.97 2.91 -20.45
C ALA A 160 -21.53 1.74 -21.28
N ALA A 161 -20.73 0.70 -21.52
CA ALA A 161 -21.13 -0.49 -22.27
C ALA A 161 -22.00 -1.47 -21.48
N GLY A 162 -21.97 -1.42 -20.14
CA GLY A 162 -22.85 -2.20 -19.27
C GLY A 162 -24.21 -1.56 -19.00
N ARG A 163 -24.57 -0.48 -19.72
CA ARG A 163 -25.89 0.17 -19.68
C ARG A 163 -26.66 -0.14 -20.95
#